data_AF-A0A3D2M767-F1
#
_entry.id   AF-A0A3D2M767-F1
#
_cell.length_a   1.000
_cell.length_b   1.000
_cell.length_c   1.000
_cell.angle_alpha   90.00
_cell.angle_beta   90.00
_cell.angle_gamma   90.00
#
_symmetry.space_group_name_H-M   'P 1'
#
loop_
_entity.id
_entity.type
_entity.pdbx_description
1 polymer ?
#
loop_
_entity_poly.entity_id
_entity_poly.type
_entity_poly.pdbx_seq_one_letter_code
_entity_poly.pdbx_strand_id
1 'polypeptide(L)'
;LLEAVEAALAVDGQRLLSEEERAAIESQMQGLRELLDSQDSVAIERQVKRLSQITDAFAARRLDSTVKAALAGRRLNDIEE
;
A
#
# COMPACT_ATOMS: atom_id res chain seq x y z
N LEU A 1 3.96 8.78 4.86
CA LEU A 1 3.36 7.41 4.91
C LEU A 1 1.96 7.41 4.33
N LEU A 2 1.01 8.18 4.88
CA LEU A 2 -0.38 8.25 4.40
C LEU A 2 -0.48 8.44 2.89
N GLU A 3 0.16 9.47 2.34
CA GLU A 3 0.14 9.75 0.90
C GLU A 3 0.71 8.60 0.07
N ALA A 4 1.75 7.92 0.57
CA ALA A 4 2.36 6.79 -0.12
C ALA A 4 1.42 5.57 -0.15
N VAL A 5 0.71 5.29 0.94
CA VAL A 5 -0.31 4.23 1.00
C VAL A 5 -1.52 4.59 0.14
N GLU A 6 -1.94 5.85 0.13
CA GLU A 6 -3.04 6.33 -0.70
C GLU A 6 -2.74 6.18 -2.20
N ALA A 7 -1.57 6.64 -2.64
CA ALA A 7 -1.12 6.47 -4.02
C ALA A 7 -1.00 4.98 -4.38
N ALA A 8 -0.55 4.15 -3.43
CA ALA A 8 -0.48 2.70 -3.62
C ALA A 8 -1.87 2.07 -3.86
N LEU A 9 -2.83 2.42 -3.02
CA LEU A 9 -4.21 1.93 -3.12
C LEU A 9 -4.88 2.38 -4.41
N ALA A 10 -4.63 3.61 -4.86
CA ALA A 10 -5.17 4.14 -6.12
C ALA A 10 -4.66 3.36 -7.35
N VAL A 11 -3.38 2.96 -7.35
CA VAL A 11 -2.77 2.26 -8.49
C VAL A 11 -3.04 0.77 -8.47
N ASP A 12 -2.86 0.12 -7.32
CA ASP A 12 -2.83 -1.34 -7.21
C ASP A 12 -3.90 -1.91 -6.27
N GLY A 13 -4.57 -1.07 -5.48
CA GLY A 13 -5.49 -1.53 -4.44
C GLY A 13 -6.66 -2.35 -5.00
N GLN A 14 -7.23 -1.93 -6.13
CA GLN A 14 -8.35 -2.67 -6.75
C GLN A 14 -7.95 -4.04 -7.31
N ARG A 15 -6.67 -4.22 -7.67
CA ARG A 15 -6.16 -5.44 -8.32
C ARG A 15 -5.53 -6.41 -7.32
N LEU A 16 -4.92 -5.91 -6.25
CA LEU A 16 -4.11 -6.71 -5.33
C LEU A 16 -4.75 -6.90 -3.95
N LEU A 17 -5.90 -6.28 -3.68
CA LEU A 17 -6.63 -6.39 -2.43
C LEU A 17 -8.08 -6.79 -2.68
N SER A 18 -8.64 -7.53 -1.73
CA SER A 18 -10.08 -7.68 -1.57
C SER A 18 -10.74 -6.38 -1.09
N GLU A 19 -12.06 -6.30 -1.24
CA GLU A 19 -12.83 -5.15 -0.77
C GLU A 19 -12.69 -4.97 0.75
N GLU A 20 -12.67 -6.08 1.50
CA GLU A 20 -12.49 -6.07 2.95
C GLU A 20 -11.08 -5.60 3.36
N GLU A 21 -10.03 -6.10 2.69
CA GLU A 21 -8.65 -5.65 2.95
C GLU A 21 -8.49 -4.16 2.64
N ARG A 22 -9.06 -3.70 1.52
CA ARG A 22 -9.02 -2.30 1.10
C ARG A 22 -9.75 -1.40 2.11
N ALA A 23 -10.97 -1.78 2.50
CA ALA A 23 -11.74 -1.04 3.49
C ALA A 23 -11.04 -0.97 4.86
N ALA A 24 -10.37 -2.05 5.28
CA ALA A 24 -9.61 -2.09 6.52
C ALA A 24 -8.43 -1.08 6.51
N ILE A 25 -7.69 -1.01 5.39
CA ILE A 25 -6.59 -0.04 5.24
C ILE A 25 -7.14 1.40 5.22
N GLU A 26 -8.19 1.66 4.46
CA GLU A 26 -8.83 2.98 4.39
C GLU A 26 -9.32 3.45 5.77
N SER A 27 -9.92 2.55 6.56
CA SER A 27 -10.32 2.84 7.95
C SER A 27 -9.13 3.22 8.83
N GLN A 28 -8.00 2.51 8.74
CA GLN A 28 -6.80 2.85 9.50
C GLN A 28 -6.18 4.18 9.06
N MET A 29 -6.24 4.51 7.77
CA MET A 29 -5.79 5.79 7.23
C MET A 29 -6.65 6.94 7.76
N GLN A 30 -7.97 6.76 7.80
CA GLN A 30 -8.89 7.75 8.34
C GLN A 30 -8.61 8.02 9.83
N GLY A 31 -8.46 6.96 10.64
CA GLY A 31 -8.10 7.11 12.05
C GLY A 31 -6.75 7.79 12.27
N LEU A 32 -5.77 7.57 11.38
CA LEU A 32 -4.50 8.29 11.44
C LEU A 32 -4.65 9.78 11.11
N ARG A 33 -5.51 10.15 10.14
CA ARG A 33 -5.79 11.55 9.81
C ARG A 33 -6.42 12.29 10.99
N GLU A 34 -7.37 11.66 11.67
CA GLU A 34 -8.00 12.25 12.86
C GLU A 34 -7.01 12.44 14.02
N LEU A 35 -6.06 11.52 14.20
CA LEU A 35 -5.01 11.66 15.21
C LEU A 35 -3.98 12.74 14.88
N LEU A 36 -3.74 13.02 13.60
CA LEU A 36 -2.87 14.12 13.19
C LEU A 36 -3.44 15.47 13.64
N ASP A 37 -4.76 15.62 13.66
CA ASP A 37 -5.44 16.83 14.14
C ASP A 37 -5.36 16.96 15.67
N SER A 38 -5.27 15.85 16.41
CA SER A 38 -5.25 15.84 17.88
C SER A 38 -3.86 16.10 18.50
N GLN A 39 -2.79 16.14 17.70
CA GLN A 39 -1.39 16.33 18.13
C GLN A 39 -0.86 15.34 19.20
N ASP A 40 -1.50 14.18 19.34
CA ASP A 40 -1.02 13.12 20.25
C ASP A 40 0.05 12.28 19.54
N SER A 41 1.31 12.70 19.67
CA SER A 41 2.46 12.03 19.06
C SER A 41 2.57 10.55 19.38
N VAL A 42 2.17 10.12 20.59
CA VAL A 42 2.23 8.71 20.99
C VAL A 42 1.14 7.90 20.30
N ALA A 43 -0.08 8.44 20.23
CA ALA A 43 -1.17 7.81 19.49
C ALA A 43 -0.87 7.75 17.99
N ILE A 44 -0.31 8.82 17.41
CA ILE A 44 0.12 8.87 16.02
C ILE A 44 1.17 7.78 15.73
N GLU A 45 2.20 7.64 16.56
CA GLU A 45 3.25 6.63 16.34
C GLU A 45 2.67 5.20 16.37
N ARG A 46 1.77 4.92 17.31
CA ARG A 46 1.09 3.62 17.41
C ARG A 46 0.22 3.35 16.18
N GLN A 47 -0.52 4.35 15.74
CA GLN A 47 -1.39 4.23 14.57
C GLN A 47 -0.58 4.08 13.28
N VAL A 48 0.55 4.79 13.14
CA VAL A 48 1.51 4.61 12.05
C VAL A 48 2.03 3.18 12.01
N LYS A 49 2.48 2.63 13.16
CA LYS A 49 2.94 1.24 13.24
C LYS A 49 1.87 0.24 12.82
N ARG A 50 0.63 0.46 13.27
CA ARG A 50 -0.51 -0.39 12.92
C ARG A 50 -0.85 -0.31 11.42
N LEU A 51 -0.82 0.90 10.85
CA LEU A 51 -1.03 1.11 9.43
C LEU A 51 0.06 0.41 8.60
N SER A 52 1.33 0.53 9.00
CA SER A 52 2.42 -0.18 8.32
C SER A 52 2.17 -1.70 8.32
N GLN A 53 1.87 -2.29 9.49
CA GLN A 53 1.63 -3.73 9.63
C GLN A 53 0.49 -4.24 8.74
N ILE A 54 -0.65 -3.53 8.68
CA ILE A 54 -1.76 -3.97 7.83
C ILE A 54 -1.45 -3.80 6.34
N THR A 55 -0.58 -2.86 5.98
CA THR A 55 -0.15 -2.64 4.60
C THR A 55 1.03 -3.50 4.16
N ASP A 56 1.70 -4.23 5.05
CA ASP A 56 2.88 -5.04 4.71
C ASP A 56 2.57 -6.11 3.66
N ALA A 57 1.45 -6.82 3.81
CA ALA A 57 1.01 -7.81 2.84
C ALA A 57 0.72 -7.18 1.47
N PHE A 58 0.14 -5.98 1.45
CA PHE A 58 -0.11 -5.23 0.22
C PHE A 58 1.20 -4.80 -0.45
N ALA A 59 2.15 -4.28 0.33
CA ALA A 59 3.47 -3.86 -0.17
C ALA A 59 4.22 -5.05 -0.79
N ALA A 60 4.19 -6.22 -0.16
CA ALA A 60 4.79 -7.44 -0.71
C ALA A 60 4.14 -7.84 -2.05
N ARG A 61 2.80 -7.84 -2.14
CA ARG A 61 2.07 -8.13 -3.39
C ARG A 61 2.42 -7.13 -4.51
N ARG A 62 2.56 -5.83 -4.18
CA ARG A 62 2.96 -4.80 -5.15
C ARG A 62 4.38 -5.01 -5.66
N LEU A 63 5.31 -5.35 -4.78
CA LEU A 63 6.69 -5.65 -5.16
C LEU A 63 6.73 -6.86 -6.11
N ASP A 64 6.03 -7.94 -5.76
CA ASP A 64 5.93 -9.13 -6.61
C ASP A 64 5.33 -8.82 -7.98
N SER A 65 4.26 -8.00 -8.03
CA SER A 65 3.67 -7.58 -9.31
C SER A 65 4.63 -6.73 -10.13
N THR A 66 5.40 -5.85 -9.49
CA THR A 66 6.36 -4.97 -10.17
C THR A 66 7.53 -5.77 -10.73
N VAL A 67 8.07 -6.70 -9.93
CA VAL A 67 9.15 -7.61 -10.37
C VAL A 67 8.69 -8.49 -11.52
N LYS A 68 7.48 -9.07 -11.43
CA LYS A 68 6.91 -9.88 -12.53
C LYS A 68 6.78 -9.07 -13.82
N ALA A 69 6.28 -7.84 -13.74
CA ALA A 69 6.15 -6.97 -14.91
C ALA A 69 7.52 -6.63 -15.53
N ALA A 70 8.52 -6.28 -14.70
CA ALA A 70 9.87 -5.98 -15.15
C ALA A 70 10.54 -7.18 -15.85
N LEU A 71 10.36 -8.38 -15.31
CA LEU A 71 10.88 -9.61 -15.92
C LEU A 71 10.17 -9.98 -17.22
N ALA A 72 8.86 -9.78 -17.31
CA ALA A 72 8.09 -10.02 -18.53
C ALA A 72 8.48 -9.07 -19.67
N GLY A 73 8.69 -7.78 -19.36
CA GLY A 73 9.13 -6.78 -20.34
C GLY A 73 10.52 -7.09 -20.93
N ARG A 74 11.44 -7.65 -20.13
CA ARG A 74 12.75 -8.09 -20.62
C ARG A 74 12.65 -9.24 -21.62
N ARG A 75 11.81 -10.25 -21.34
CA ARG A 75 11.64 -11.40 -22.26
C ARG A 75 11.01 -11.02 -23.59
N LEU A 76 10.18 -9.98 -23.63
CA LEU A 76 9.58 -9.50 -24.87
C LEU A 76 10.60 -8.75 -25.74
N ASN A 77 11.51 -8.00 -25.12
CA ASN A 77 12.61 -7.34 -25.84
C ASN A 77 13.63 -8.33 -26.44
N ASP A 78 13.71 -9.56 -25.95
CA ASP A 78 14.62 -10.60 -26.49
C ASP A 78 14.05 -11.31 -27.74
N ILE A 79 12.82 -11.00 -28.18
CA ILE A 79 12.17 -11.62 -29.35
C ILE A 79 12.25 -10.71 -30.60
N GLU A 80 12.81 -9.50 -30.49
CA GLU A 80 12.95 -8.55 -31.60
C GLU A 80 14.34 -8.53 -32.29
N GLU A 81 15.15 -9.59 -32.17
CA GLU A 81 16.32 -9.82 -33.05
C GLU A 81 16.20 -11.05 -33.95
#